data_AF-A0A2N2WVQ7-F1
#
_entry.id   AF-A0A2N2WVQ7-F1
#
_cell.length_a   1.000
_cell.length_b   1.000
_cell.length_c   1.000
_cell.angle_alpha   90.00
_cell.angle_beta   90.00
_cell.angle_gamma   90.00
#
_symmetry.space_group_name_H-M   'P 1'
#
loop_
_entity.id
_entity.type
_entity.pdbx_description
1 polymer ?
#
loop_
_entity_poly.entity_id
_entity_poly.type
_entity_poly.pdbx_seq_one_letter_code
_entity_poly.pdbx_strand_id
1 'polypeptide(L)'
;MNEQKSSDIYLRPRFRMEFEESHQNLIAKFKDISKNKTSKFGIVISDGHVIIDIPAEENHFWSPQLNIEIEQFEGNKSIVKGLFGPKPQVWTMFMFIHFAMAVAFIGFSIAAYVQWTLKSQYGFSLSIVILLPILWVVMYFLGQIGKKTGDKQMDELYKFMMKTLKS
;
A
#
# COMPACT_ATOMS: atom_id res chain seq x y z
N MET A 1 -5.88 20.08 16.85
CA MET A 1 -5.59 19.05 15.84
C MET A 1 -6.38 17.81 16.25
N ASN A 2 -7.50 17.53 15.58
CA ASN A 2 -8.24 16.29 15.78
C ASN A 2 -7.71 15.27 14.75
N GLU A 3 -7.01 14.25 15.23
CA GLU A 3 -6.47 13.17 14.41
C GLU A 3 -7.40 11.96 14.51
N GLN A 4 -7.96 11.53 13.38
CA GLN A 4 -8.73 10.29 13.32
C GLN A 4 -7.90 9.23 12.59
N LYS A 5 -7.33 8.30 13.36
CA LYS A 5 -6.52 7.18 12.85
C LYS A 5 -7.37 5.93 12.66
N SER A 6 -7.24 5.24 11.52
CA SER A 6 -7.87 3.93 11.32
C SER A 6 -7.21 2.86 12.20
N SER A 7 -7.97 1.86 12.65
CA SER A 7 -7.48 0.71 13.44
C SER A 7 -6.19 0.09 12.89
N ASP A 8 -5.28 -0.33 13.77
CA ASP A 8 -3.98 -0.93 13.41
C ASP A 8 -4.12 -2.29 12.68
N ILE A 9 -5.33 -2.87 12.67
CA ILE A 9 -5.68 -4.11 11.97
C ILE A 9 -5.60 -3.95 10.44
N TYR A 10 -5.76 -2.73 9.91
CA TYR A 10 -5.78 -2.53 8.46
C TYR A 10 -4.38 -2.66 7.83
N LEU A 11 -4.29 -3.35 6.69
CA LEU A 11 -3.08 -3.49 5.88
C LEU A 11 -2.55 -2.15 5.35
N ARG A 12 -3.44 -1.17 5.19
CA ARG A 12 -3.14 0.19 4.72
C ARG A 12 -3.70 1.21 5.71
N PRO A 13 -2.93 1.58 6.75
CA PRO A 13 -3.37 2.57 7.71
C PRO A 13 -3.69 3.90 7.03
N ARG A 14 -4.84 4.46 7.39
CA ARG A 14 -5.32 5.76 6.94
C ARG A 14 -5.45 6.70 8.13
N PHE A 15 -5.19 7.98 7.91
CA PHE A 15 -5.44 9.01 8.89
C PHE A 15 -6.05 10.24 8.24
N ARG A 16 -6.86 10.96 9.00
CA ARG A 16 -7.47 12.23 8.61
C ARG A 16 -7.13 13.27 9.67
N MET A 17 -6.65 14.43 9.23
CA MET A 17 -6.30 15.55 10.10
C MET A 17 -6.87 16.85 9.54
N GLU A 18 -7.35 17.71 10.42
CA GLU A 18 -7.88 19.03 10.07
C GLU A 18 -6.85 20.11 10.41
N PHE A 19 -6.63 21.03 9.47
CA PHE A 19 -5.71 22.16 9.57
C PHE A 19 -6.45 23.47 9.33
N GLU A 20 -6.11 24.49 10.13
CA GLU A 20 -6.59 25.88 9.99
C GLU A 20 -5.68 26.67 9.03
N GLU A 21 -5.24 26.02 7.94
CA GLU A 21 -4.43 26.61 6.88
C GLU A 21 -5.05 26.33 5.51
N SER A 22 -4.82 27.23 4.55
CA SER A 22 -5.31 27.06 3.18
C SER A 22 -4.63 25.89 2.47
N HIS A 23 -5.38 25.25 1.57
CA HIS A 23 -4.89 24.14 0.75
C HIS A 23 -3.61 24.51 -0.01
N GLN A 24 -3.57 25.75 -0.53
CA GLN A 24 -2.43 26.28 -1.28
C GLN A 24 -1.19 26.45 -0.41
N ASN A 25 -1.35 26.92 0.83
CA ASN A 25 -0.23 27.10 1.76
C ASN A 25 0.38 25.75 2.16
N LEU A 26 -0.45 24.75 2.46
CA LEU A 26 0.04 23.41 2.81
C LEU A 26 0.82 22.78 1.64
N ILE A 27 0.31 22.88 0.42
CA ILE A 27 1.01 22.38 -0.78
C ILE A 27 2.31 23.16 -1.02
N ALA A 28 2.31 24.48 -0.79
CA ALA A 28 3.51 25.30 -0.93
C ALA A 28 4.65 24.82 -0.02
N LYS A 29 4.36 24.46 1.23
CA LYS A 29 5.36 23.88 2.15
C LYS A 29 6.03 22.63 1.57
N PHE A 30 5.24 21.72 0.98
CA PHE A 30 5.79 20.53 0.32
C PHE A 30 6.59 20.86 -0.95
N LYS A 31 6.12 21.84 -1.76
CA LYS A 31 6.83 22.29 -2.96
C LYS A 31 8.18 22.92 -2.62
N ASP A 32 8.26 23.70 -1.55
CA ASP A 32 9.49 24.36 -1.14
C ASP A 32 10.54 23.37 -0.67
N ILE A 33 10.15 22.37 0.14
CA ILE A 33 11.05 21.29 0.56
C ILE A 33 11.51 20.44 -0.63
N SER A 34 10.60 20.16 -1.58
CA SER A 34 10.93 19.42 -2.80
C SER A 34 11.92 20.18 -3.69
N LYS A 35 11.78 21.50 -3.84
CA LYS A 35 12.68 22.33 -4.66
C LYS A 35 14.05 22.52 -4.03
N ASN A 36 14.09 22.74 -2.71
CA ASN A 36 15.33 23.01 -2.00
C ASN A 36 16.17 21.75 -1.77
N LYS A 37 15.70 20.56 -2.17
CA LYS A 37 16.32 19.24 -1.94
C LYS A 37 16.77 19.04 -0.49
N THR A 38 16.05 19.66 0.45
CA THR A 38 16.38 19.62 1.88
C THR A 38 15.95 18.31 2.55
N SER A 39 15.27 17.43 1.80
CA SER A 39 14.77 16.15 2.27
C SER A 39 15.52 14.99 1.66
N LYS A 40 15.80 13.95 2.48
CA LYS A 40 16.26 12.64 2.00
C LYS A 40 15.16 11.86 1.26
N PHE A 41 13.90 12.24 1.43
CA PHE A 41 12.74 11.53 0.87
C PHE A 41 12.42 11.98 -0.55
N GLY A 42 11.97 11.05 -1.39
CA GLY A 42 11.46 11.35 -2.73
C GLY A 42 10.06 11.94 -2.63
N ILE A 43 9.85 13.17 -3.10
CA ILE A 43 8.55 13.84 -3.04
C ILE A 43 8.05 14.05 -4.47
N VAL A 44 6.84 13.58 -4.75
CA VAL A 44 6.14 13.79 -6.01
C VAL A 44 4.83 14.51 -5.70
N ILE A 45 4.60 15.65 -6.34
CA ILE A 45 3.41 16.47 -6.11
C ILE A 45 2.62 16.56 -7.42
N SER A 46 1.31 16.34 -7.35
CA SER A 46 0.39 16.45 -8.48
C SER A 46 -0.89 17.12 -7.98
N ASP A 47 -1.02 18.41 -8.28
CA ASP A 47 -2.10 19.30 -7.83
C ASP A 47 -2.35 19.24 -6.32
N GLY A 48 -3.29 18.40 -5.87
CA GLY A 48 -3.65 18.20 -4.46
C GLY A 48 -3.09 16.92 -3.81
N HIS A 49 -2.39 16.08 -4.59
CA HIS A 49 -1.81 14.83 -4.12
C HIS A 49 -0.30 14.97 -3.92
N VAL A 50 0.17 14.58 -2.75
CA VAL A 50 1.59 14.53 -2.41
C VAL A 50 1.96 13.09 -2.08
N ILE A 51 2.90 12.55 -2.82
CA ILE A 51 3.43 11.21 -2.63
C ILE A 51 4.84 11.32 -2.07
N ILE A 52 5.08 10.68 -0.93
CA ILE A 52 6.39 10.65 -0.27
C ILE A 52 6.90 9.21 -0.28
N ASP A 53 8.05 9.01 -0.92
CA ASP A 53 8.76 7.73 -1.06
C ASP A 53 10.07 7.74 -0.26
N ILE A 54 10.51 6.55 0.13
CA ILE A 54 11.78 6.31 0.81
C ILE A 54 12.95 6.59 -0.13
N PRO A 55 14.05 7.22 0.34
CA PRO A 55 15.27 7.43 -0.46
C PRO A 55 15.73 6.15 -1.17
N ALA A 56 16.27 6.28 -2.38
CA ALA A 56 16.70 5.14 -3.19
C ALA A 56 17.72 4.23 -2.46
N GLU A 57 18.57 4.80 -1.61
CA GLU A 57 19.59 4.10 -0.83
C GLU A 57 19.01 3.20 0.27
N GLU A 58 17.87 3.59 0.86
CA GLU A 58 17.18 2.85 1.94
C GLU A 58 15.99 2.04 1.39
N ASN A 59 15.75 2.09 0.08
CA ASN A 59 14.59 1.51 -0.56
C ASN A 59 14.73 -0.01 -0.71
N HIS A 60 13.68 -0.74 -0.34
CA HIS A 60 13.59 -2.17 -0.54
C HIS A 60 12.21 -2.56 -1.08
N PHE A 61 12.06 -3.84 -1.44
CA PHE A 61 10.83 -4.33 -2.06
C PHE A 61 9.57 -4.01 -1.24
N TRP A 62 9.61 -4.19 0.08
CA TRP A 62 8.50 -3.86 0.99
C TRP A 62 8.45 -2.42 1.50
N SER A 63 9.21 -1.49 0.91
CA SER A 63 9.23 -0.11 1.40
C SER A 63 7.85 0.53 1.20
N PRO A 64 7.30 1.19 2.23
CA PRO A 64 6.01 1.84 2.16
C PRO A 64 6.13 3.15 1.37
N GLN A 65 4.98 3.59 0.87
CA GLN A 65 4.81 4.90 0.28
C GLN A 65 3.67 5.62 1.02
N LEU A 66 3.90 6.88 1.37
CA LEU A 66 2.88 7.72 1.99
C LEU A 66 2.22 8.57 0.91
N ASN A 67 0.93 8.31 0.68
CA ASN A 67 0.10 9.12 -0.21
C ASN A 67 -0.71 10.08 0.64
N ILE A 68 -0.60 11.36 0.34
CA ILE A 68 -1.28 12.45 1.03
C ILE A 68 -2.20 13.13 0.02
N GLU A 69 -3.42 13.38 0.43
CA GLU A 69 -4.40 14.14 -0.30
C GLU A 69 -4.82 15.32 0.58
N ILE A 70 -4.67 16.54 0.05
CA ILE A 70 -5.02 17.77 0.74
C ILE A 70 -6.29 18.28 0.09
N GLU A 71 -7.39 18.26 0.82
CA GLU A 71 -8.68 18.78 0.36
C GLU A 71 -8.96 20.14 1.01
N GLN A 72 -9.51 21.07 0.23
CA GLN A 72 -9.99 22.34 0.77
C GLN A 72 -11.31 22.09 1.54
N PHE A 73 -11.39 22.63 2.76
CA PHE A 73 -12.59 22.63 3.58
C PHE A 73 -12.99 24.07 3.88
N GLU A 74 -14.27 24.31 4.14
CA GLU A 74 -14.90 25.65 4.27
C GLU A 74 -13.96 26.80 4.67
N GLY A 75 -13.86 27.81 3.79
CA GLY A 75 -13.01 28.99 4.02
C GLY A 75 -11.52 28.68 3.93
N ASN A 76 -10.79 28.95 5.01
CA ASN A 76 -9.32 28.85 5.10
C ASN A 76 -8.84 27.56 5.81
N LYS A 77 -9.69 26.53 5.84
CA LYS A 77 -9.40 25.23 6.47
C LYS A 77 -9.07 24.20 5.41
N SER A 78 -8.32 23.18 5.80
CA SER A 78 -7.99 22.05 4.91
C SER A 78 -8.03 20.74 5.66
N ILE A 79 -8.39 19.68 4.94
CA ILE A 79 -8.34 18.31 5.43
C ILE A 79 -7.17 17.60 4.76
N VAL A 80 -6.27 17.07 5.58
CA VAL A 80 -5.17 16.23 5.12
C VAL A 80 -5.54 14.77 5.35
N LYS A 81 -5.67 14.01 4.27
CA LYS A 81 -5.88 12.55 4.29
C LYS A 81 -4.57 11.86 3.94
N GLY A 82 -4.11 10.97 4.80
CA GLY A 82 -2.95 10.14 4.54
C GLY A 82 -3.32 8.67 4.36
N LEU A 83 -2.64 8.02 3.43
CA LEU A 83 -2.75 6.60 3.13
C LEU A 83 -1.36 6.00 3.00
N PHE A 84 -1.02 5.09 3.91
CA PHE A 84 0.15 4.23 3.75
C PHE A 84 -0.19 3.07 2.83
N GLY A 85 0.60 2.89 1.77
CA GLY A 85 0.43 1.80 0.82
C GLY A 85 1.77 1.19 0.40
N PRO A 86 1.78 -0.06 -0.07
CA PRO A 86 2.94 -0.60 -0.74
C PRO A 86 3.12 0.10 -2.10
N LYS A 87 4.33 0.02 -2.65
CA LYS A 87 4.59 0.49 -4.02
C LYS A 87 3.70 -0.25 -5.03
N PRO A 88 3.31 0.39 -6.15
CA PRO A 88 2.49 -0.23 -7.19
C PRO A 88 3.04 -1.58 -7.67
N GLN A 89 4.37 -1.69 -7.80
CA GLN A 89 5.06 -2.92 -8.20
C GLN A 89 4.80 -4.14 -7.29
N VAL A 90 4.69 -3.92 -5.98
CA VAL A 90 4.43 -5.00 -5.02
C VAL A 90 2.99 -5.47 -5.19
N TRP A 91 2.06 -4.53 -5.26
CA TRP A 91 0.65 -4.83 -5.42
C TRP A 91 0.37 -5.56 -6.75
N THR A 92 0.98 -5.12 -7.86
CA THR A 92 0.84 -5.81 -9.15
C THR A 92 1.42 -7.23 -9.10
N MET A 93 2.60 -7.44 -8.51
CA MET A 93 3.15 -8.78 -8.32
C MET A 93 2.19 -9.69 -7.55
N PHE A 94 1.64 -9.21 -6.42
CA PHE A 94 0.66 -9.97 -5.64
C PHE A 94 -0.56 -10.34 -6.49
N MET A 95 -1.13 -9.38 -7.22
CA MET A 95 -2.27 -9.63 -8.10
C MET A 95 -1.98 -10.69 -9.17
N PHE A 96 -0.83 -10.61 -9.83
CA PHE A 96 -0.46 -11.57 -10.87
C PHE A 96 -0.34 -12.99 -10.33
N ILE A 97 0.29 -13.17 -9.16
CA ILE A 97 0.39 -14.48 -8.53
C ILE A 97 -1.00 -15.02 -8.15
N HIS A 98 -1.86 -14.17 -7.57
CA HIS A 98 -3.23 -14.57 -7.23
C HIS A 98 -4.04 -14.97 -8.46
N PHE A 99 -3.91 -14.21 -9.55
CA PHE A 99 -4.58 -14.51 -10.80
C PHE A 99 -4.08 -15.82 -11.41
N ALA A 100 -2.76 -16.04 -11.44
CA ALA A 100 -2.17 -17.30 -11.90
C ALA A 100 -2.66 -18.49 -11.05
N MET A 101 -2.72 -18.32 -9.74
CA MET A 101 -3.26 -19.33 -8.82
C MET A 101 -4.74 -19.61 -9.05
N ALA A 102 -5.56 -18.58 -9.27
CA ALA A 102 -6.98 -18.75 -9.55
C ALA A 102 -7.22 -19.48 -10.88
N VAL A 103 -6.50 -19.09 -11.94
CA VAL A 103 -6.56 -19.77 -13.24
C VAL A 103 -6.12 -21.23 -13.12
N ALA A 104 -5.01 -21.49 -12.42
CA ALA A 104 -4.55 -22.85 -12.15
C ALA A 104 -5.59 -23.64 -11.35
N PHE A 105 -6.18 -23.05 -10.31
CA PHE A 105 -7.19 -23.70 -9.48
C PHE A 105 -8.40 -24.15 -10.31
N ILE A 106 -8.92 -23.26 -11.16
CA ILE A 106 -10.04 -23.58 -12.06
C ILE A 106 -9.63 -24.68 -13.04
N GLY A 107 -8.48 -24.55 -13.69
CA GLY A 107 -7.99 -25.52 -14.68
C GLY A 107 -7.79 -26.92 -14.09
N PHE A 108 -7.13 -27.02 -12.93
CA PHE A 108 -6.93 -28.29 -12.24
C PHE A 108 -8.21 -28.84 -11.61
N SER A 109 -9.16 -27.99 -11.22
CA SER A 109 -10.48 -28.44 -10.75
C SER A 109 -11.27 -29.10 -11.88
N ILE A 110 -11.28 -28.49 -13.07
CA ILE A 110 -11.90 -29.07 -14.27
C ILE A 110 -11.18 -30.38 -14.64
N ALA A 111 -9.85 -30.40 -14.66
CA ALA A 111 -9.08 -31.60 -14.97
C ALA A 111 -9.35 -32.74 -13.98
N ALA A 112 -9.40 -32.44 -12.67
CA ALA A 112 -9.74 -33.41 -11.64
C ALA A 112 -11.16 -33.96 -11.83
N TYR A 113 -12.13 -33.10 -12.13
CA TYR A 113 -13.52 -33.51 -12.38
C TYR A 113 -13.65 -34.41 -13.62
N VAL A 114 -12.99 -34.04 -14.72
CA VAL A 114 -12.98 -34.85 -15.95
C VAL A 114 -12.31 -36.19 -15.72
N GLN A 115 -11.12 -36.21 -15.09
CA GLN A 115 -10.41 -37.45 -14.78
C GLN A 115 -11.21 -38.36 -13.85
N TRP A 116 -11.88 -37.79 -12.85
CA TRP A 116 -12.78 -38.53 -11.96
C TRP A 116 -13.96 -39.15 -12.71
N THR A 117 -14.61 -38.36 -13.58
CA THR A 117 -15.74 -38.83 -14.40
C THR A 117 -15.32 -39.94 -15.37
N LEU A 118 -14.14 -39.82 -15.96
CA LEU A 118 -13.56 -40.81 -16.88
C LEU A 118 -12.94 -42.02 -16.15
N LYS A 119 -13.04 -42.10 -14.82
CA LYS A 119 -12.42 -43.15 -13.98
C LYS A 119 -10.91 -43.31 -14.24
N SER A 120 -10.24 -42.21 -14.59
CA SER A 120 -8.79 -42.13 -14.78
C SER A 120 -8.10 -41.70 -13.49
N GLN A 121 -6.76 -41.74 -13.47
CA GLN A 121 -5.97 -41.32 -12.31
C GLN A 121 -6.08 -39.79 -12.12
N TYR A 122 -6.79 -39.36 -11.08
CA TYR A 122 -7.04 -37.93 -10.77
C TYR A 122 -6.23 -37.38 -9.60
N GLY A 123 -5.41 -38.21 -8.94
CA GLY A 123 -4.71 -37.86 -7.70
C GLY A 123 -3.78 -36.63 -7.82
N PHE A 124 -3.12 -36.46 -8.97
CA PHE A 124 -2.24 -35.30 -9.21
C PHE A 124 -3.04 -34.00 -9.29
N SER A 125 -4.06 -33.94 -10.13
CA SER A 125 -4.94 -32.77 -10.28
C SER A 125 -5.60 -32.40 -8.96
N LEU A 126 -6.11 -33.40 -8.22
CA LEU A 126 -6.74 -33.17 -6.92
C LEU A 126 -5.75 -32.62 -5.88
N SER A 127 -4.51 -33.12 -5.86
CA SER A 127 -3.47 -32.63 -4.95
C SER A 127 -3.19 -31.14 -5.18
N ILE A 128 -3.13 -30.69 -6.44
CA ILE A 128 -2.94 -29.28 -6.78
C ILE A 128 -4.13 -28.42 -6.37
N VAL A 129 -5.36 -28.90 -6.60
CA VAL A 129 -6.58 -28.21 -6.18
C VAL A 129 -6.60 -27.98 -4.67
N ILE A 130 -6.13 -28.94 -3.87
CA ILE A 130 -6.03 -28.80 -2.41
C ILE A 130 -4.87 -27.88 -2.00
N LEU A 131 -3.74 -27.95 -2.70
CA LEU A 131 -2.53 -27.17 -2.38
C LEU A 131 -2.70 -25.67 -2.65
N LEU A 132 -3.42 -25.29 -3.71
CA LEU A 132 -3.54 -23.89 -4.14
C LEU A 132 -4.21 -22.97 -3.09
N PRO A 133 -5.33 -23.35 -2.43
CA PRO A 133 -5.88 -22.59 -1.31
C PRO A 133 -4.92 -22.44 -0.13
N ILE A 134 -4.12 -23.47 0.17
CA ILE A 134 -3.11 -23.40 1.24
C ILE A 134 -2.05 -22.35 0.88
N LEU A 135 -1.55 -22.38 -0.36
CA LEU A 135 -0.60 -21.40 -0.86
C LEU A 135 -1.18 -19.97 -0.79
N TRP A 136 -2.49 -19.82 -1.01
CA TRP A 136 -3.16 -18.53 -0.97
C TRP A 136 -3.14 -17.94 0.44
N VAL A 137 -3.39 -18.78 1.45
CA VAL A 137 -3.26 -18.38 2.87
C VAL A 137 -1.81 -18.01 3.21
N VAL A 138 -0.82 -18.78 2.73
CA VAL A 138 0.60 -18.46 2.94
C VAL A 138 0.95 -17.08 2.37
N MET A 139 0.43 -16.74 1.18
CA MET A 139 0.64 -15.42 0.58
C MET A 139 0.09 -14.27 1.44
N TYR A 140 -1.03 -14.47 2.12
CA TYR A 140 -1.57 -13.47 3.05
C TYR A 140 -0.58 -13.17 4.18
N PHE A 141 0.01 -14.22 4.78
CA PHE A 141 1.03 -14.06 5.81
C PHE A 141 2.30 -13.39 5.28
N LEU A 142 2.73 -13.70 4.06
CA LEU A 142 3.86 -13.01 3.41
C LEU A 142 3.59 -11.50 3.24
N GLY A 143 2.36 -11.13 2.86
CA GLY A 143 1.95 -9.73 2.81
C GLY A 143 2.02 -9.03 4.17
N GLN A 144 1.58 -9.73 5.23
CA GLN A 144 1.60 -9.19 6.59
C GLN A 144 3.03 -9.04 7.14
N ILE A 145 3.92 -10.00 6.87
CA ILE A 145 5.35 -9.90 7.22
C ILE A 145 5.99 -8.73 6.47
N GLY A 146 5.68 -8.60 5.17
CA GLY A 146 6.12 -7.48 4.36
C GLY A 146 5.76 -6.12 4.95
N LYS A 147 4.51 -5.96 5.41
CA LYS A 147 4.07 -4.74 6.12
C LYS A 147 4.96 -4.46 7.34
N LYS A 148 5.19 -5.46 8.19
CA LYS A 148 6.01 -5.31 9.41
C LYS A 148 7.44 -4.85 9.12
N THR A 149 8.05 -5.28 8.02
CA THR A 149 9.38 -4.82 7.60
C THR A 149 9.41 -3.32 7.31
N GLY A 150 8.30 -2.77 6.79
CA GLY A 150 8.15 -1.36 6.48
C GLY A 150 7.71 -0.47 7.65
N ASP A 151 7.36 -1.02 8.82
CA ASP A 151 6.76 -0.24 9.92
C ASP A 151 7.66 0.90 10.40
N LYS A 152 8.99 0.69 10.48
CA LYS A 152 9.96 1.75 10.83
C LYS A 152 9.95 2.89 9.80
N GLN A 153 9.91 2.53 8.52
CA GLN A 153 9.85 3.48 7.42
C GLN A 153 8.52 4.26 7.40
N MET A 154 7.41 3.63 7.81
CA MET A 154 6.12 4.31 7.95
C MET A 154 6.16 5.40 9.03
N ASP A 155 6.81 5.14 10.16
CA ASP A 155 7.00 6.14 11.23
C ASP A 155 7.90 7.30 10.77
N GLU A 156 8.97 7.01 10.04
CA GLU A 156 9.83 8.04 9.44
C GLU A 156 9.07 8.96 8.47
N LEU A 157 8.26 8.38 7.58
CA LEU A 157 7.42 9.12 6.65
C LEU A 157 6.38 9.98 7.38
N TYR A 158 5.74 9.43 8.42
CA TYR A 158 4.78 10.17 9.24
C TYR A 158 5.44 11.37 9.94
N LYS A 159 6.60 11.16 10.58
CA LYS A 159 7.37 12.22 11.25
C LYS A 159 7.80 13.31 10.26
N PHE A 160 8.25 12.93 9.08
CA PHE A 160 8.64 13.87 8.03
C PHE A 160 7.46 14.73 7.57
N MET A 161 6.31 14.10 7.29
CA MET A 161 5.08 14.81 6.95
C MET A 161 4.66 15.77 8.06
N MET A 162 4.62 15.30 9.32
CA MET A 162 4.19 16.13 10.45
C MET A 162 5.12 17.33 10.67
N LYS A 163 6.44 17.14 10.50
CA LYS A 163 7.42 18.23 10.55
C LYS A 163 7.18 19.25 9.43
N THR A 164 6.85 18.79 8.23
CA THR A 164 6.58 19.66 7.07
C THR A 164 5.31 20.48 7.27
N LEU A 165 4.24 19.85 7.78
CA LEU A 165 2.96 20.51 8.00
C LEU A 165 3.02 21.57 9.10
N LYS A 166 3.85 21.37 10.13
CA LYS A 166 4.02 22.28 11.28
C LYS A 166 5.07 23.37 11.09
N SER A 167 5.88 23.31 10.04
CA SER A 167 6.86 24.36 9.70
C SER A 167 6.17 25.59 9.12
#